data_AF-A0A918C4Z7-F1
#
_entry.id   AF-A0A918C4Z7-F1
#
_cell.length_a   1.000
_cell.length_b   1.000
_cell.length_c   1.000
_cell.angle_alpha   90.00
_cell.angle_beta   90.00
_cell.angle_gamma   90.00
#
_symmetry.space_group_name_H-M   'P 1'
#
loop_
_entity.id
_entity.type
_entity.pdbx_description
1 polymer ?
#
loop_
_entity_poly.entity_id
_entity_poly.type
_entity_poly.pdbx_seq_one_letter_code
_entity_poly.pdbx_strand_id
1 'polypeptide(L)' 'MDDLISLTLQLCIGLLASPFIAGLLCGLTALYGVGSEWPAWSCIVLALGWVSLWVFALWRLRS' A
#
# COMPACT_ATOMS: atom_id res chain seq x y z
N MET A 1 -5.83 11.27 -20.96
CA MET A 1 -5.94 11.60 -19.51
C MET A 1 -6.90 10.63 -18.81
N ASP A 2 -7.80 10.00 -19.56
CA ASP A 2 -8.79 9.04 -19.09
C ASP A 2 -8.20 7.67 -18.68
N ASP A 3 -7.13 7.21 -19.34
CA ASP A 3 -6.48 5.94 -19.00
C ASP A 3 -5.84 5.94 -17.60
N LEU A 4 -5.26 7.08 -17.21
CA LEU A 4 -4.64 7.25 -15.89
C LEU A 4 -5.69 7.24 -14.78
N ILE A 5 -6.85 7.85 -15.05
CA ILE A 5 -8.00 7.86 -14.14
C ILE A 5 -8.57 6.45 -14.00
N SER A 6 -8.71 5.71 -15.11
CA SER A 6 -9.19 4.32 -15.10
C SER A 6 -8.26 3.38 -14.32
N LEU A 7 -6.95 3.54 -14.49
CA LEU A 7 -5.95 2.76 -13.75
C LEU A 7 -5.95 3.08 -12.26
N THR A 8 -6.13 4.37 -11.91
CA THR A 8 -6.23 4.83 -10.52
C THR A 8 -7.50 4.30 -9.85
N LEU A 9 -8.63 4.30 -10.55
CA LEU A 9 -9.88 3.72 -10.07
C LEU A 9 -9.78 2.20 -9.86
N GLN A 10 -9.16 1.46 -10.78
CA GLN A 10 -8.93 0.02 -10.60
C GLN A 10 -8.00 -0.27 -9.42
N LEU A 11 -6.97 0.55 -9.22
CA LEU A 11 -6.09 0.44 -8.05
C LEU A 11 -6.84 0.76 -6.76
N CYS A 12 -7.68 1.80 -6.73
CA CYS A 12 -8.53 2.13 -5.59
C CYS A 12 -9.54 1.02 -5.28
N ILE A 13 -10.14 0.40 -6.31
CA ILE A 13 -11.08 -0.72 -6.17
C ILE A 13 -10.34 -1.97 -5.70
N GLY A 14 -9.13 -2.24 -6.21
CA GLY A 14 -8.26 -3.34 -5.76
C GLY A 14 -7.76 -3.15 -4.32
N LEU A 15 -7.46 -1.92 -3.93
CA LEU A 15 -7.19 -1.50 -2.55
C LEU A 15 -8.41 -1.76 -1.64
N LEU A 16 -9.62 -1.49 -2.14
CA LEU A 16 -10.86 -1.75 -1.42
C LEU A 16 -11.20 -3.24 -1.34
N ALA A 17 -10.83 -4.02 -2.36
CA ALA A 17 -11.15 -5.43 -2.48
C ALA A 17 -10.35 -6.31 -1.53
N SER A 18 -9.11 -5.92 -1.17
CA SER A 18 -8.34 -6.66 -0.18
C SER A 18 -7.30 -5.80 0.53
N PRO A 19 -7.34 -5.70 1.87
CA PRO A 19 -6.31 -5.01 2.66
C PRO A 19 -4.92 -5.64 2.49
N PHE A 20 -4.87 -6.88 1.99
CA PHE A 20 -3.63 -7.58 1.65
C PHE A 20 -2.91 -6.96 0.45
N ILE A 21 -3.64 -6.57 -0.61
CA ILE A 21 -3.08 -5.97 -1.83
C ILE A 21 -2.54 -4.56 -1.54
N ALA A 22 -3.30 -3.78 -0.77
CA ALA A 22 -2.88 -2.45 -0.29
C ALA A 22 -1.58 -2.53 0.51
N GLY A 23 -1.48 -3.53 1.40
CA GLY A 23 -0.27 -3.79 2.16
C GLY A 23 0.91 -4.21 1.27
N LEU A 24 0.68 -5.13 0.33
CA LEU A 24 1.72 -5.60 -0.59
C LEU A 24 2.29 -4.47 -1.45
N LEU A 25 1.42 -3.58 -1.97
CA LEU A 25 1.82 -2.38 -2.71
C LEU A 25 2.64 -1.43 -1.84
N CYS A 26 2.22 -1.13 -0.62
CA CYS A 26 2.99 -0.27 0.29
C CYS A 26 4.39 -0.85 0.58
N GLY A 27 4.49 -2.16 0.83
CA GLY A 27 5.76 -2.85 1.04
C GLY A 27 6.68 -2.80 -0.18
N LEU A 28 6.15 -3.08 -1.38
CA LEU A 28 6.92 -3.02 -2.63
C LEU A 28 7.39 -1.59 -2.94
N THR A 29 6.54 -0.60 -2.70
CA THR A 29 6.89 0.81 -2.94
C THR A 29 7.94 1.29 -1.94
N ALA A 30 7.85 0.87 -0.68
CA ALA A 30 8.87 1.14 0.32
C ALA A 30 10.22 0.52 -0.07
N LEU A 31 10.25 -0.76 -0.47
CA LEU A 31 11.48 -1.44 -0.92
C LEU A 31 12.09 -0.81 -2.17
N TYR A 32 11.27 -0.40 -3.13
CA TYR A 32 11.71 0.35 -4.30
C TYR A 32 12.31 1.71 -3.91
N GLY A 33 11.65 2.43 -2.99
CA GLY A 33 12.12 3.70 -2.47
C GLY A 33 13.42 3.61 -1.67
N VAL A 34 13.81 2.45 -1.13
CA VAL A 34 15.14 2.26 -0.52
C VAL A 34 16.25 2.23 -1.58
N GLY A 35 15.96 1.73 -2.78
CA GLY A 35 16.92 1.66 -3.89
C GLY A 35 16.87 2.85 -4.86
N SER A 36 15.81 3.66 -4.79
CA SER A 36 15.66 4.91 -5.51
C SER A 36 16.05 6.07 -4.58
N GLU A 37 16.47 7.22 -5.08
CA GLU A 37 16.85 8.40 -4.27
C GLU A 37 15.64 9.06 -3.55
N TRP A 38 14.66 8.27 -3.15
CA TRP A 38 13.47 8.72 -2.47
C TRP A 38 13.82 9.21 -1.06
N PRO A 39 13.09 10.22 -0.56
CA PRO A 39 13.29 10.70 0.80
C PRO A 39 13.02 9.57 1.80
N ALA A 40 13.93 9.31 2.72
CA ALA A 40 13.82 8.23 3.71
C ALA A 40 12.49 8.25 4.51
N TRP A 41 11.92 9.44 4.74
CA TRP A 41 10.64 9.59 5.43
C TRP A 41 9.47 8.98 4.65
N SER A 42 9.51 8.98 3.31
CA SER A 42 8.46 8.40 2.47
C SER A 42 8.41 6.88 2.60
N CYS A 43 9.57 6.23 2.68
CA CYS A 43 9.71 4.79 2.93
C CYS A 43 9.17 4.41 4.32
N ILE A 44 9.44 5.23 5.34
CA ILE A 44 8.95 5.01 6.71
C ILE A 44 7.42 5.11 6.77
N VAL A 45 6.82 6.12 6.12
CA VAL A 45 5.36 6.30 6.08
C VAL A 45 4.69 5.13 5.37
N LEU A 46 5.26 4.65 4.25
CA LEU A 46 4.75 3.48 3.52
C LEU A 46 4.87 2.19 4.35
N ALA A 47 5.99 1.99 5.06
CA ALA A 47 6.16 0.85 5.95
C ALA A 47 5.18 0.86 7.12
N LEU A 48 4.94 2.02 7.74
CA LEU A 48 3.94 2.17 8.80
C LEU A 48 2.52 1.92 8.30
N GLY A 49 2.19 2.39 7.10
CA GLY A 49 0.91 2.11 6.44
C GLY A 49 0.72 0.61 6.18
N TRP A 50 1.75 -0.07 5.69
CA TRP A 50 1.76 -1.52 5.49
C TRP A 50 1.50 -2.30 6.79
N VAL A 51 2.25 -1.99 7.85
CA VAL A 51 2.11 -2.65 9.15
C VAL A 51 0.72 -2.41 9.75
N SER A 52 0.21 -1.19 9.67
CA SER A 52 -1.11 -0.84 10.21
C SER A 52 -2.24 -1.61 9.51
N LEU A 53 -2.15 -1.78 8.19
CA LEU A 53 -3.12 -2.57 7.41
C LEU A 53 -3.08 -4.05 7.77
N TRP A 54 -1.88 -4.61 8.00
CA TRP A 54 -1.72 -5.99 8.44
C TRP A 54 -2.24 -6.23 9.85
N VAL A 55 -1.92 -5.32 10.79
CA VAL A 55 -2.44 -5.38 12.17
C VAL A 55 -3.96 -5.31 12.17
N PHE A 56 -4.55 -4.43 11.36
CA PHE A 56 -6.01 -4.33 11.23
C PHE A 56 -6.63 -5.60 10.62
N ALA A 57 -6.02 -6.18 9.59
CA ALA A 57 -6.48 -7.43 8.98
C ALA A 57 -6.43 -8.61 9.96
N LEU A 58 -5.34 -8.73 10.74
CA LEU A 58 -5.19 -9.75 11.79
C LEU A 58 -6.20 -9.56 12.92
N TRP A 59 -6.48 -8.32 13.32
CA TRP A 59 -7.52 -8.01 14.29
C TRP A 59 -8.90 -8.48 13.82
N ARG A 60 -9.24 -8.26 12.54
CA ARG A 60 -10.50 -8.72 11.96
C ARG A 60 -10.63 -10.24 11.88
N LEU A 61 -9.54 -10.98 11.69
CA LEU A 61 -9.57 -12.45 11.65
C LEU A 61 -9.76 -13.08 13.03
N ARG A 62 -9.54 -12.32 14.11
CA ARG A 62 -9.65 -12.79 15.49
C ARG A 62 -11.04 -12.54 16.12
N SER A 63 -11.84 -11.64 15.55
CA SER A 63 -13.20 -11.33 15.99
C SER A 63 -14.23 -12.22 15.32
#